data_AF-A0A0A4ADN7-F1
#
_entry.id   AF-A0A0A4ADN7-F1
#
_cell.length_a   1.000
_cell.length_b   1.000
_cell.length_c   1.000
_cell.angle_alpha   90.00
_cell.angle_beta   90.00
_cell.angle_gamma   90.00
#
_symmetry.space_group_name_H-M   'P 1'
#
loop_
_entity.id
_entity.type
_entity.pdbx_description
1 polymer ?
#
loop_
_entity_poly.entity_id
_entity_poly.type
_entity_poly.pdbx_seq_one_letter_code
_entity_poly.pdbx_strand_id
1 'polypeptide(L)' 'MSKYPKGSIVRHKTGDIKGMIVNVFEQGDSPAGYYVKWDDGNHSYHGENELVWANIDRPRMHYTQQSPK' A
#
# COMPACT_ATOMS: atom_id res chain seq x y z
N MET A 1 3.08 -8.47 12.44
CA MET A 1 2.63 -7.10 12.12
C MET A 1 2.85 -6.87 10.63
N SER A 2 1.77 -6.74 9.87
CA SER A 2 1.82 -6.49 8.43
C SER A 2 2.57 -5.21 8.08
N LYS A 3 3.42 -5.29 7.05
CA LYS A 3 4.08 -4.14 6.45
C LYS A 3 3.12 -3.18 5.74
N TYR A 4 2.03 -3.69 5.17
CA TYR A 4 1.05 -2.89 4.41
C TYR A 4 -0.35 -2.98 5.04
N PRO A 5 -0.77 -2.01 5.87
CA PRO A 5 -2.13 -1.98 6.41
C PRO A 5 -3.21 -1.90 5.32
N LYS A 6 -4.44 -2.33 5.63
CA LYS A 6 -5.61 -2.13 4.75
C LYS A 6 -5.76 -0.65 4.37
N GLY A 7 -6.01 -0.38 3.10
CA GLY A 7 -6.07 0.97 2.52
C GLY A 7 -4.72 1.49 1.97
N SER A 8 -3.62 0.78 2.21
CA SER A 8 -2.31 1.13 1.65
C SER A 8 -2.31 1.02 0.13
N ILE A 9 -1.64 1.95 -0.54
CA ILE A 9 -1.38 1.89 -1.98
C ILE A 9 -0.03 1.22 -2.21
N VAL A 10 -0.04 0.14 -2.97
CA VAL A 10 1.13 -0.67 -3.30
C VAL A 10 1.30 -0.78 -4.80
N ARG A 11 2.51 -1.17 -5.22
CA ARG A 11 2.81 -1.56 -6.60
C ARG A 11 3.32 -3.00 -6.60
N HIS A 12 2.93 -3.77 -7.61
CA HIS A 12 3.55 -5.07 -7.83
C HIS A 12 5.03 -4.89 -8.23
N LYS A 13 5.93 -5.75 -7.78
CA LYS A 13 7.36 -5.61 -8.12
C LYS A 13 7.65 -5.85 -9.60
N THR A 14 6.94 -6.79 -10.22
CA THR A 14 7.17 -7.21 -11.62
C THR A 14 6.25 -6.51 -12.63
N GLY A 15 5.58 -5.44 -12.25
CA GLY A 15 4.73 -4.66 -13.15
C GLY A 15 4.60 -3.21 -12.67
N ASP A 16 4.19 -2.31 -13.56
CA ASP A 16 3.95 -0.90 -13.19
C ASP A 16 2.47 -0.63 -12.85
N ILE A 17 1.84 -1.58 -12.14
CA ILE A 17 0.44 -1.49 -11.73
C ILE A 17 0.33 -1.20 -10.24
N LYS A 18 -0.47 -0.18 -9.90
CA LYS A 18 -0.80 0.16 -8.53
C LYS A 18 -2.10 -0.51 -8.11
N GLY A 19 -2.22 -0.72 -6.81
CA GLY A 19 -3.42 -1.28 -6.22
C GLY A 19 -3.54 -0.92 -4.75
N MET A 20 -4.73 -1.10 -4.21
CA MET A 20 -5.04 -0.85 -2.81
C MET A 20 -5.17 -2.17 -2.06
N ILE A 21 -4.56 -2.24 -0.87
CA ILE A 21 -4.77 -3.36 0.05
C ILE A 21 -6.22 -3.34 0.55
N VAL A 22 -7.01 -4.35 0.18
CA VAL A 22 -8.41 -4.49 0.62
C VAL A 22 -8.54 -5.43 1.81
N ASN A 23 -7.60 -6.37 1.99
CA ASN A 23 -7.53 -7.23 3.16
C ASN A 23 -6.09 -7.65 3.50
N VAL A 24 -5.83 -7.89 4.78
CA VAL A 24 -4.56 -8.36 5.32
C VAL A 24 -4.79 -9.69 6.03
N PHE A 25 -3.94 -10.68 5.75
CA PHE A 25 -3.95 -11.98 6.40
C PHE A 25 -2.67 -12.12 7.23
N GLU A 26 -2.79 -11.88 8.54
CA GLU A 26 -1.69 -12.11 9.49
C GLU A 26 -1.45 -13.62 9.65
N GLN A 27 -0.18 -14.03 9.70
CA GLN A 27 0.23 -15.45 9.74
C GLN A 27 1.17 -15.74 10.93
N GLY A 28 0.97 -15.05 12.05
CA GLY A 28 1.82 -15.17 13.24
C GLY A 28 3.25 -14.71 12.96
N ASP A 29 4.20 -15.65 12.99
CA ASP A 29 5.63 -15.39 12.73
C ASP A 29 5.98 -15.36 11.24
N SER A 30 5.04 -15.71 10.35
CA SER A 30 5.24 -15.64 8.89
C SER A 30 4.83 -14.28 8.32
N PRO A 31 5.44 -13.84 7.20
CA PRO A 31 5.04 -12.62 6.52
C PRO A 31 3.55 -12.60 6.18
N ALA A 32 2.91 -11.44 6.29
CA ALA A 32 1.49 -11.32 6.01
C ALA A 32 1.18 -11.52 4.52
N GLY A 33 -0.02 -12.03 4.25
CA GLY A 33 -0.63 -12.09 2.94
C GLY A 33 -1.51 -10.88 2.68
N TYR A 34 -1.63 -10.46 1.42
CA TYR A 34 -2.36 -9.26 1.04
C TYR A 34 -3.31 -9.54 -0.11
N TYR A 35 -4.59 -9.21 0.06
CA TYR A 35 -5.53 -9.14 -1.06
C TYR A 35 -5.54 -7.71 -1.60
N VAL A 36 -5.23 -7.56 -2.89
CA VAL A 36 -5.05 -6.27 -3.54
C VAL A 36 -6.12 -6.10 -4.60
N LYS A 37 -6.78 -4.93 -4.60
CA LYS A 37 -7.57 -4.45 -5.72
C LYS A 37 -6.69 -3.56 -6.59
N TRP A 38 -6.44 -3.98 -7.82
CA TRP A 38 -5.60 -3.29 -8.78
C TRP A 38 -6.37 -2.22 -9.56
N ASP A 39 -5.65 -1.24 -10.11
CA ASP A 39 -6.23 -0.13 -10.88
C ASP A 39 -6.90 -0.59 -12.19
N ASP A 40 -6.54 -1.76 -12.71
CA ASP A 40 -7.21 -2.40 -13.86
C ASP A 40 -8.57 -3.05 -13.48
N GLY A 41 -8.95 -3.00 -12.19
CA GLY A 41 -10.17 -3.58 -11.65
C GLY A 41 -10.04 -5.03 -11.19
N ASN A 42 -8.93 -5.72 -11.51
CA ASN A 42 -8.69 -7.08 -11.07
C ASN A 42 -8.33 -7.15 -9.58
N HIS A 43 -8.53 -8.32 -9.00
CA HIS A 43 -8.17 -8.59 -7.61
C HIS A 43 -7.31 -9.84 -7.54
N SER A 44 -6.24 -9.79 -6.76
CA SER A 44 -5.40 -10.97 -6.54
C SER A 44 -4.69 -10.94 -5.19
N TYR A 45 -4.28 -12.12 -4.74
CA TYR A 45 -3.54 -12.34 -3.51
C TYR A 45 -2.04 -12.32 -3.78
N HIS A 46 -1.29 -11.65 -2.90
CA HIS A 46 0.15 -11.48 -2.99
C HIS A 46 0.81 -11.59 -1.62
N GLY A 47 2.02 -12.13 -1.59
CA GLY A 47 2.88 -12.09 -0.42
C GLY A 47 3.55 -10.73 -0.24
N GLU A 48 4.04 -10.47 0.98
CA GLU A 48 4.75 -9.22 1.29
C GLU A 48 5.92 -8.92 0.35
N ASN A 49 6.60 -9.97 -0.11
CA ASN A 49 7.79 -9.87 -0.96
C ASN A 49 7.47 -9.57 -2.42
N GLU A 50 6.21 -9.61 -2.85
CA GLU A 50 5.79 -9.28 -4.22
C GLU A 50 5.38 -7.81 -4.36
N LEU A 51 5.19 -7.14 -3.23
CA LEU A 51 4.68 -5.78 -3.15
C LEU A 51 5.75 -4.80 -2.68
N VAL A 52 5.62 -3.56 -3.14
CA VAL A 52 6.33 -2.39 -2.61
C VAL A 52 5.35 -1.26 -2.40
N TRP A 53 5.68 -0.32 -1.51
CA TRP A 53 4.93 0.93 -1.41
C TRP A 53 4.87 1.60 -2.78
N ALA A 54 3.66 1.86 -3.28
CA ALA A 54 3.49 2.77 -4.39
C ALA A 54 3.62 4.16 -3.79
N ASN A 55 4.85 4.66 -3.64
CA ASN A 55 5.07 6.04 -3.23
C ASN A 55 4.15 6.91 -4.08
N ILE A 56 3.14 7.50 -3.44
CA ILE A 56 2.51 8.69 -3.96
C ILE A 56 3.65 9.68 -3.88
N ASP A 57 4.10 10.26 -5.00
CA ASP A 57 4.85 11.50 -4.96
C ASP A 57 4.06 12.41 -4.04
N ARG A 58 4.49 12.53 -2.77
CA ARG A 58 3.77 13.35 -1.82
C ARG A 58 3.80 14.73 -2.47
N PRO A 59 2.67 15.41 -2.75
CA PRO A 59 2.76 16.84 -2.85
C PRO A 59 3.43 17.27 -1.54
N ARG A 60 4.57 17.97 -1.63
CA ARG A 60 5.15 18.65 -0.48
C ARG A 60 4.05 19.58 0.03
N MET A 61 3.32 19.16 1.06
CA MET A 61 2.39 20.03 1.77
C MET A 61 3.28 21.09 2.42
N HIS A 62 3.41 22.25 1.78
CA HIS A 62 3.87 23.45 2.46
C HIS A 62 2.79 23.79 3.47
N TYR A 63 2.95 23.32 4.70
CA TYR A 63 2.19 23.88 5.82
C TYR A 63 2.67 25.33 5.97
N THR A 64 1.94 26.29 5.41
CA THR A 64 1.99 27.66 5.90
C THR A 64 1.41 27.62 7.30
N GLN A 65 2.32 27.57 8.28
CA GLN A 65 2.02 27.74 9.68
C GLN A 65 1.46 29.16 9.85
N GLN A 66 0.12 29.31 9.88
CA GLN A 66 -0.48 30.55 10.34
C GLN A 66 -0.25 30.61 11.84
N SER A 67 0.67 31.49 12.25
CA SER A 67 0.88 31.84 13.65
C SER A 67 -0.43 32.36 14.25
N PRO A 68 -0.86 31.87 15.43
CA PRO A 68 -1.95 32.51 16.14
C PRO A 68 -1.49 33.90 16.60
N LYS A 69 -2.33 34.90 16.35
CA LYS A 69 -2.19 36.28 16.81
C LYS A 69 -2.74 36.44 18.21
#